data_AF-A0A7X7C5Z7-F1
#
_entry.id   AF-A0A7X7C5Z7-F1
#
_cell.length_a   1.000
_cell.length_b   1.000
_cell.length_c   1.000
_cell.angle_alpha   90.00
_cell.angle_beta   90.00
_cell.angle_gamma   90.00
#
_symmetry.space_group_name_H-M   'P 1'
#
loop_
_entity.id
_entity.type
_entity.pdbx_description
1 polymer ?
#
loop_
_entity_poly.entity_id
_entity_poly.type
_entity_poly.pdbx_seq_one_letter_code
_entity_poly.pdbx_strand_id
1 'polypeptide(L)'
;MKKHIIGLIFIFVLIIGLAGVGGYFVFQELDIHPLVYPGFLIVVFIVSALIFYSIIKHRNIDFQMTKSDFGHSKPYILKIDGRGRIKDINPTFQNGVKNCRHLQNVSQFILIDEADVFDYLNRQLSFTAIFEGLKEPLYLRFFPVKAVKGYYLIGENITNNQESVEYYRKLALENNITGLPNRNYLQIKLQDLFSDRENL
;
A
#
# COMPACT_ATOMS: atom_id res chain seq x y z
N MET A 1 16.51 -14.83 -9.97
CA MET A 1 16.42 -14.09 -11.27
C MET A 1 17.44 -14.54 -12.32
N LYS A 2 18.76 -14.56 -12.04
CA LYS A 2 19.79 -14.90 -13.06
C LYS A 2 19.62 -16.26 -13.75
N LYS A 3 19.26 -17.34 -13.01
CA LYS A 3 19.10 -18.70 -13.58
C LYS A 3 18.05 -18.81 -14.68
N HIS A 4 16.92 -18.09 -14.56
CA HIS A 4 15.85 -18.15 -15.57
C HIS A 4 16.16 -17.34 -16.83
N ILE A 5 16.92 -16.25 -16.70
CA ILE A 5 17.38 -15.45 -17.85
C ILE A 5 18.38 -16.27 -18.68
N ILE A 6 19.28 -16.99 -18.01
CA ILE A 6 20.24 -17.89 -18.65
C ILE A 6 19.50 -19.02 -19.38
N GLY A 7 18.47 -19.62 -18.77
CA GLY A 7 17.66 -20.66 -19.43
C GLY A 7 16.92 -20.16 -20.68
N LEU A 8 16.40 -18.93 -20.65
CA LEU A 8 15.67 -18.34 -21.78
C LEU A 8 16.60 -17.97 -22.95
N ILE A 9 17.80 -17.47 -22.64
CA ILE A 9 18.86 -17.24 -23.65
C ILE A 9 19.31 -18.57 -24.26
N PHE A 10 19.45 -19.62 -23.46
CA PHE A 10 19.84 -20.94 -23.95
C PHE A 10 18.82 -21.53 -24.94
N ILE A 11 17.52 -21.45 -24.61
CA ILE A 11 16.43 -21.89 -25.50
C ILE A 11 16.43 -21.07 -26.79
N PHE A 12 16.65 -19.76 -26.70
CA PHE A 12 16.71 -18.87 -27.86
C PHE A 12 17.83 -19.23 -28.84
N VAL A 13 19.05 -19.47 -28.31
CA VAL A 13 20.20 -19.90 -29.11
C VAL A 13 19.95 -21.27 -29.74
N LEU A 14 19.31 -22.18 -29.01
CA LEU A 14 18.99 -23.52 -29.49
C LEU A 14 17.97 -23.49 -30.64
N ILE A 15 16.95 -22.64 -30.57
CA ILE A 15 15.96 -22.46 -31.65
C ILE A 15 16.62 -21.90 -32.91
N ILE A 16 17.49 -20.89 -32.78
CA ILE A 16 18.21 -20.31 -33.92
C ILE A 16 19.16 -21.34 -34.54
N GLY A 17 19.86 -22.11 -33.71
CA GLY A 17 20.75 -23.18 -34.18
C GLY A 17 20.01 -24.26 -34.97
N LEU A 18 18.87 -24.74 -34.45
CA LEU A 18 18.04 -25.72 -35.14
C LEU A 18 17.45 -25.18 -36.45
N ALA A 19 16.97 -23.93 -36.45
CA ALA A 19 16.45 -23.28 -37.65
C ALA A 19 17.54 -23.09 -38.73
N GLY A 20 18.78 -22.77 -38.32
CA GLY A 20 19.91 -22.65 -39.23
C GLY A 20 20.31 -23.99 -39.85
N VAL A 21 20.47 -25.03 -39.03
CA VAL A 21 20.82 -26.38 -39.52
C VAL A 21 19.73 -26.95 -40.41
N GLY A 22 18.46 -26.88 -39.98
CA GLY A 22 17.33 -27.36 -40.78
C GLY A 22 17.15 -26.57 -42.08
N GLY A 23 17.31 -25.25 -42.02
CA GLY A 23 17.30 -24.40 -43.21
C GLY A 23 18.41 -24.80 -44.19
N TYR A 24 19.63 -25.01 -43.72
CA TYR A 24 20.76 -25.37 -44.58
C TYR A 24 20.49 -26.64 -45.42
N PHE A 25 19.98 -27.71 -44.80
CA PHE A 25 19.65 -28.94 -45.52
C PHE A 25 18.56 -28.74 -46.56
N VAL A 26 17.50 -27.99 -46.24
CA VAL A 26 16.40 -27.69 -47.18
C VAL A 26 16.91 -26.86 -48.36
N PHE A 27 17.73 -25.84 -48.11
CA PHE A 27 18.30 -24.99 -49.16
C PHE A 27 19.27 -25.76 -50.07
N GLN A 28 19.98 -26.75 -49.54
CA GLN A 28 20.85 -27.64 -50.33
C GLN A 28 20.05 -28.57 -51.24
N GLU A 29 18.89 -29.05 -50.80
CA GLU A 29 18.05 -29.98 -51.56
C GLU A 29 17.19 -29.29 -52.64
N LEU A 30 16.87 -28.01 -52.47
CA LEU A 30 16.13 -27.20 -53.44
C LEU A 30 17.02 -26.50 -54.49
N ASP A 31 18.34 -26.68 -54.45
CA ASP A 31 19.33 -26.09 -55.38
C ASP A 31 19.18 -24.56 -55.57
N ILE A 32 18.82 -23.88 -54.47
CA ILE A 32 18.54 -22.44 -54.47
C ILE A 32 19.86 -21.67 -54.47
N HIS A 33 19.89 -20.52 -55.15
CA HIS A 33 21.06 -19.65 -55.23
C HIS A 33 21.68 -19.38 -53.83
N PRO A 34 23.01 -19.52 -53.67
CA PRO A 34 23.68 -19.52 -52.36
C PRO A 34 23.54 -18.20 -51.57
N LEU A 35 23.19 -17.10 -52.24
CA LEU A 35 22.90 -15.80 -51.61
C LEU A 35 21.56 -15.74 -50.86
N VAL A 36 20.64 -16.69 -51.10
CA VAL A 36 19.31 -16.66 -50.47
C VAL A 36 19.37 -17.17 -49.02
N TYR A 37 20.26 -18.11 -48.72
CA TYR A 37 20.46 -18.66 -47.38
C TYR A 37 20.88 -17.61 -46.32
N PRO A 38 21.88 -16.74 -46.53
CA PRO A 38 22.19 -15.68 -45.57
C PRO A 38 21.04 -14.68 -45.39
N GLY A 39 20.26 -14.42 -46.45
CA GLY A 39 19.04 -13.60 -46.36
C GLY A 39 17.99 -14.23 -45.44
N PHE A 40 17.77 -15.54 -45.56
CA PHE A 40 16.88 -16.29 -44.67
C PHE A 40 17.32 -16.22 -43.20
N LEU A 41 18.61 -16.40 -42.92
CA LEU A 41 19.14 -16.32 -41.55
C LEU A 41 18.93 -14.93 -40.92
N ILE A 42 19.10 -13.86 -41.70
CA ILE A 42 18.87 -12.48 -41.23
C ILE A 42 17.39 -12.29 -40.86
N VAL A 43 16.47 -12.77 -41.69
CA VAL A 43 15.03 -12.68 -41.41
C VAL A 43 14.67 -13.45 -40.14
N VAL A 44 15.14 -14.69 -40.01
CA VAL A 44 14.93 -15.51 -38.80
C VAL A 44 15.48 -14.80 -37.56
N PHE A 45 16.68 -14.20 -37.66
CA PHE A 45 17.28 -13.46 -36.56
C PHE A 45 16.42 -12.25 -36.13
N ILE A 46 15.95 -11.45 -37.09
CA ILE A 46 15.11 -10.28 -36.80
C ILE A 46 13.80 -10.69 -36.12
N VAL A 47 13.11 -11.69 -36.65
CA VAL A 47 11.85 -12.19 -36.07
C VAL A 47 12.08 -12.71 -34.64
N SER A 48 13.15 -13.47 -34.45
CA SER A 48 13.53 -14.00 -33.14
C SER A 48 13.82 -12.86 -32.15
N ALA A 49 14.59 -11.85 -32.56
CA ALA A 49 14.91 -10.69 -31.73
C ALA A 49 13.66 -9.90 -31.29
N LEU A 50 12.68 -9.74 -32.20
CA LEU A 50 11.41 -9.09 -31.88
C LEU A 50 10.60 -9.87 -30.83
N ILE A 51 10.54 -11.20 -30.96
CA ILE A 51 9.86 -12.07 -29.99
C ILE A 51 10.54 -11.94 -28.61
N PHE A 52 11.88 -12.00 -28.58
CA PHE A 52 12.65 -11.88 -27.35
C PHE A 52 12.44 -10.52 -26.66
N TYR A 53 12.45 -9.43 -27.43
CA TYR A 53 12.15 -8.10 -26.92
C TYR A 53 10.74 -8.00 -26.32
N SER A 54 9.74 -8.57 -26.99
CA SER A 54 8.35 -8.58 -26.51
C SER A 54 8.23 -9.31 -25.16
N ILE A 55 8.89 -10.47 -25.00
CA ILE A 55 8.89 -11.25 -23.75
C ILE A 55 9.51 -10.44 -22.59
N ILE A 56 10.65 -9.79 -22.84
CA ILE A 56 11.30 -8.95 -21.81
C ILE A 56 10.40 -7.77 -21.42
N LYS A 57 9.80 -7.10 -22.42
CA LYS A 57 8.93 -5.96 -22.19
C LYS A 57 7.71 -6.34 -21.34
N HIS A 58 7.01 -7.42 -21.68
CA HIS A 58 5.86 -7.90 -20.90
C HIS A 58 6.25 -8.25 -19.47
N ARG A 59 7.34 -8.99 -19.26
CA ARG A 59 7.79 -9.32 -17.89
C ARG A 59 8.17 -8.09 -17.07
N ASN A 60 8.72 -7.06 -17.70
CA ASN A 60 9.07 -5.83 -17.01
C ASN A 60 7.82 -5.04 -16.59
N ILE A 61 6.76 -5.07 -17.41
CA ILE A 61 5.46 -4.48 -17.09
C ILE A 61 4.85 -5.21 -15.90
N ASP A 62 4.84 -6.55 -15.89
CA ASP A 62 4.30 -7.34 -14.77
C ASP A 62 5.08 -7.10 -13.46
N PHE A 63 6.41 -6.95 -13.56
CA PHE A 63 7.24 -6.60 -12.41
C PHE A 63 6.96 -5.19 -11.88
N GLN A 64 6.73 -4.22 -12.77
CA GLN A 64 6.34 -2.87 -12.39
C GLN A 64 4.95 -2.83 -11.76
N MET A 65 3.98 -3.58 -12.29
CA MET A 65 2.64 -3.72 -11.71
C MET A 65 2.69 -4.40 -10.34
N THR A 66 3.47 -5.47 -10.18
CA THR A 66 3.66 -6.13 -8.88
C THR A 66 4.28 -5.17 -7.86
N LYS A 67 5.27 -4.38 -8.26
CA LYS A 67 5.87 -3.35 -7.39
C LYS A 67 4.88 -2.26 -7.00
N SER A 68 3.95 -1.92 -7.90
CA SER A 68 2.87 -0.95 -7.67
C SER A 68 1.82 -1.49 -6.68
N ASP A 69 1.40 -2.75 -6.82
CA ASP A 69 0.39 -3.37 -5.94
C ASP A 69 0.91 -3.57 -4.50
N PHE A 70 2.20 -3.86 -4.32
CA PHE A 70 2.82 -3.87 -2.98
C PHE A 70 3.12 -2.47 -2.42
N GLY A 71 2.97 -1.42 -3.22
CA GLY A 71 3.15 -0.03 -2.81
C GLY A 71 1.90 0.60 -2.20
N HIS A 72 0.71 0.07 -2.49
CA HIS A 72 -0.55 0.77 -2.25
C HIS A 72 -1.27 0.48 -0.92
N SER A 73 -0.73 -0.32 -0.02
CA SER A 73 -1.38 -0.52 1.30
C SER A 73 -0.44 -0.92 2.43
N LYS A 74 0.84 -0.53 2.35
CA LYS A 74 1.70 -0.70 3.53
C LYS A 74 1.12 0.17 4.66
N PRO A 75 0.77 -0.40 5.82
CA PRO A 75 0.22 0.39 6.90
C PRO A 75 1.24 1.44 7.35
N TYR A 76 0.76 2.53 7.92
CA TYR A 76 1.57 3.54 8.57
C TYR A 76 2.16 2.90 9.82
N ILE A 77 3.47 2.90 10.03
CA ILE A 77 4.06 2.23 11.20
C ILE A 77 4.95 3.21 11.95
N LEU A 78 4.68 3.33 13.25
CA LEU A 78 5.48 4.11 14.18
C LEU A 78 5.93 3.20 15.33
N LYS A 79 7.20 3.29 15.71
CA LYS A 79 7.72 2.64 16.91
C LYS A 79 7.87 3.68 17.99
N ILE A 80 7.28 3.42 19.15
CA ILE A 80 7.33 4.34 20.28
C ILE A 80 7.95 3.66 21.49
N ASP A 81 8.63 4.43 22.33
CA ASP A 81 9.10 3.95 23.62
C ASP A 81 7.98 3.94 24.67
N GLY A 82 8.24 3.37 25.85
CA GLY A 82 7.26 3.36 26.94
C GLY A 82 6.90 4.75 27.51
N ARG A 83 7.60 5.81 27.09
CA ARG A 83 7.33 7.21 27.45
C ARG A 83 6.68 7.99 26.29
N GLY A 84 6.27 7.31 25.22
CA GLY A 84 5.63 7.93 24.07
C GLY A 84 6.57 8.59 23.05
N ARG A 85 7.90 8.50 23.21
CA ARG A 85 8.85 9.06 22.22
C ARG A 85 8.92 8.18 20.99
N ILE A 86 8.84 8.81 19.82
CA ILE A 86 8.91 8.14 18.52
C ILE A 86 10.37 7.78 18.24
N LYS A 87 10.66 6.49 18.11
CA LYS A 87 11.99 5.94 17.85
C LYS A 87 12.24 5.66 16.40
N ASP A 88 11.20 5.23 15.69
CA ASP A 88 11.32 4.79 14.30
C ASP A 88 9.99 5.00 13.57
N ILE A 89 10.08 5.25 12.28
CA ILE A 89 8.96 5.62 11.41
C ILE A 89 9.19 4.96 10.05
N ASN A 90 8.18 4.25 9.54
CA ASN A 90 8.31 3.64 8.21
C ASN A 90 8.23 4.68 7.07
N PRO A 91 8.75 4.35 5.87
CA PRO A 91 8.70 5.26 4.72
C PRO A 91 7.29 5.69 4.33
N THR A 92 6.29 4.82 4.51
CA THR A 92 4.89 5.17 4.22
C THR A 92 4.44 6.37 5.04
N PHE A 93 4.71 6.37 6.35
CA PHE A 93 4.36 7.50 7.21
C PHE A 93 5.19 8.74 6.89
N GLN A 94 6.49 8.58 6.63
CA GLN A 94 7.36 9.71 6.27
C GLN A 94 6.91 10.43 4.99
N ASN A 95 6.44 9.66 3.99
CA ASN A 95 6.00 10.20 2.71
C ASN A 95 4.54 10.73 2.75
N GLY A 96 3.70 10.18 3.62
CA GLY A 96 2.29 10.55 3.71
C GLY A 96 2.01 11.76 4.61
N VAL A 97 2.84 11.99 5.64
CA VAL A 97 2.64 13.05 6.64
C VAL A 97 3.64 14.19 6.41
N LYS A 98 3.13 15.41 6.29
CA LYS A 98 3.93 16.63 6.18
C LYS A 98 4.65 16.89 7.50
N ASN A 99 5.87 17.44 7.44
CA ASN A 99 6.63 17.84 8.64
C ASN A 99 6.86 16.69 9.64
N CYS A 100 6.87 15.44 9.19
CA CYS A 100 7.03 14.24 10.02
C CYS A 100 8.31 14.24 10.89
N ARG A 101 9.34 15.00 10.51
CA ARG A 101 10.59 15.16 11.28
C ARG A 101 10.43 15.92 12.60
N HIS A 102 9.38 16.73 12.73
CA HIS A 102 9.11 17.51 13.95
C HIS A 102 8.29 16.72 14.98
N LEU A 103 7.70 15.58 14.57
CA LEU A 103 6.98 14.68 15.45
C LEU A 103 7.99 13.83 16.24
N GLN A 104 8.21 14.19 17.50
CA GLN A 104 9.13 13.47 18.40
C GLN A 104 8.38 12.66 19.46
N ASN A 105 7.14 13.04 19.79
CA ASN A 105 6.34 12.39 20.82
C ASN A 105 4.89 12.20 20.35
N VAL A 106 4.29 11.08 20.72
CA VAL A 106 2.87 10.80 20.48
C VAL A 106 1.94 11.79 21.18
N SER A 107 2.38 12.45 22.25
CA SER A 107 1.62 13.51 22.91
C SER A 107 1.37 14.73 22.01
N GLN A 108 2.10 14.85 20.91
CA GLN A 108 1.91 15.91 19.92
C GLN A 108 0.82 15.54 18.89
N PHE A 109 0.23 14.34 18.98
CA PHE A 109 -0.80 13.91 18.05
C PHE A 109 -2.11 14.61 18.40
N ILE A 110 -2.77 15.14 17.38
CA ILE A 110 -4.10 15.72 17.50
C ILE A 110 -5.09 14.55 17.40
N LEU A 111 -5.67 14.16 18.52
CA LEU A 111 -6.68 13.10 18.56
C LEU A 111 -8.07 13.64 18.22
N ILE A 112 -8.90 12.79 17.61
CA ILE A 112 -10.33 13.09 17.40
C ILE A 112 -11.09 13.05 18.73
N ASP A 113 -10.75 12.09 19.58
CA ASP A 113 -11.34 11.94 20.90
C ASP A 113 -10.48 12.70 21.92
N GLU A 114 -11.11 13.35 22.90
CA GLU A 114 -10.43 14.18 23.92
C GLU A 114 -9.63 13.37 24.98
N ALA A 115 -9.51 12.05 24.82
CA ALA A 115 -8.82 11.18 25.77
C ALA A 115 -7.29 11.18 25.54
N ASP A 116 -6.52 10.90 26.60
CA ASP A 116 -5.06 10.81 26.50
C ASP A 116 -4.64 9.63 25.63
N VAL A 117 -3.67 9.85 24.74
CA VAL A 117 -3.04 8.81 23.91
C VAL A 117 -2.57 7.64 24.79
N PHE A 118 -1.99 7.92 25.97
CA PHE A 118 -1.48 6.87 26.85
C PHE A 118 -2.56 5.92 27.36
N ASP A 119 -3.79 6.40 27.55
CA ASP A 119 -4.90 5.53 27.95
C ASP A 119 -5.23 4.53 26.85
N TYR A 120 -5.24 4.97 25.59
CA TYR A 120 -5.41 4.08 24.44
C TYR A 120 -4.25 3.06 24.33
N LEU A 121 -3.00 3.50 24.53
CA LEU A 121 -1.84 2.61 24.49
C LEU A 121 -1.89 1.53 25.57
N ASN A 122 -2.22 1.93 26.81
CA ASN A 122 -2.26 1.01 27.96
C ASN A 122 -3.41 0.01 27.83
N ARG A 123 -4.57 0.45 27.33
CA ARG A 123 -5.76 -0.40 27.11
C ARG A 123 -5.71 -1.17 25.79
N GLN A 124 -4.70 -0.92 24.96
CA GLN A 124 -4.56 -1.46 23.61
C GLN A 124 -5.77 -1.16 22.71
N LEU A 125 -6.37 0.01 22.87
CA LEU A 125 -7.50 0.45 22.08
C LEU A 125 -7.03 1.21 20.84
N SER A 126 -7.80 1.09 19.76
CA SER A 126 -7.56 1.89 18.57
C SER A 126 -7.93 3.35 18.82
N PHE A 127 -7.15 4.27 18.28
CA PHE A 127 -7.42 5.70 18.34
C PHE A 127 -7.18 6.34 16.98
N THR A 128 -7.80 7.48 16.72
CA THR A 128 -7.62 8.20 15.45
C THR A 128 -6.92 9.52 15.71
N ALA A 129 -5.85 9.76 14.97
CA ALA A 129 -5.09 10.99 14.99
C ALA A 129 -5.14 11.70 13.64
N ILE A 130 -5.21 13.02 13.69
CA ILE A 130 -5.25 13.92 12.54
C ILE A 130 -3.84 14.42 12.29
N PHE A 131 -3.39 14.34 11.04
CA PHE A 131 -2.11 14.86 10.58
C PHE A 131 -2.31 15.79 9.39
N GLU A 132 -1.37 16.71 9.22
CA GLU A 132 -1.27 17.48 7.97
C GLU A 132 -0.73 16.55 6.87
N GLY A 133 -1.57 16.20 5.89
CA GLY A 133 -1.12 15.54 4.67
C GLY A 133 -0.51 16.53 3.67
N LEU A 134 -0.01 16.02 2.55
CA LEU A 134 0.61 16.85 1.50
C LEU A 134 -0.40 17.75 0.77
N LYS A 135 -1.67 17.32 0.68
CA LYS A 135 -2.74 18.02 -0.03
C LYS A 135 -3.94 18.29 0.88
N GLU A 136 -4.32 17.30 1.68
CA GLU A 136 -5.50 17.29 2.53
C GLU A 136 -5.15 16.76 3.92
N PRO A 137 -5.95 17.06 4.96
CA PRO A 137 -5.79 16.46 6.27
C PRO A 137 -5.89 14.93 6.20
N LEU A 138 -4.95 14.26 6.86
CA LEU A 138 -4.83 12.81 6.87
C LEU A 138 -5.35 12.27 8.20
N TYR A 139 -6.39 11.44 8.14
CA TYR A 139 -6.97 10.79 9.30
C TYR A 139 -6.39 9.38 9.40
N LEU A 140 -5.54 9.17 10.40
CA LEU A 140 -4.89 7.88 10.63
C LEU A 140 -5.45 7.21 11.88
N ARG A 141 -6.03 6.03 11.70
CA ARG A 141 -6.44 5.16 12.81
C ARG A 141 -5.29 4.25 13.20
N PHE A 142 -4.80 4.36 14.43
CA PHE A 142 -3.74 3.53 14.96
C PHE A 142 -4.26 2.40 15.83
N PHE A 143 -3.64 1.24 15.65
CA PHE A 143 -3.77 0.05 16.49
C PHE A 143 -2.45 -0.15 17.24
N PRO A 144 -2.42 0.08 18.57
CA PRO A 144 -1.22 -0.12 19.36
C PRO A 144 -0.96 -1.60 19.63
N VAL A 145 0.28 -2.04 19.34
CA VAL A 145 0.78 -3.39 19.59
C VAL A 145 1.91 -3.30 20.61
N LYS A 146 1.73 -3.94 21.77
CA LYS A 146 2.72 -3.91 22.85
C LYS A 146 4.00 -4.66 22.45
N ALA A 147 5.15 -4.05 22.74
CA ALA A 147 6.47 -4.64 22.51
C ALA A 147 7.33 -4.58 23.78
N VAL A 148 8.44 -5.33 23.80
CA VAL A 148 9.32 -5.46 24.98
C VAL A 148 9.82 -4.11 25.52
N LYS A 149 9.97 -3.08 24.66
CA LYS A 149 10.49 -1.76 25.05
C LYS A 149 9.61 -0.59 24.58
N GLY A 150 8.28 -0.77 24.56
CA GLY A 150 7.32 0.26 24.19
C GLY A 150 6.17 -0.32 23.35
N TYR A 151 5.78 0.38 22.29
CA TYR A 151 4.67 -0.03 21.43
C TYR A 151 5.01 0.17 19.94
N TYR A 152 4.33 -0.59 19.09
CA TYR A 152 4.23 -0.31 17.67
C TYR A 152 2.83 0.22 17.39
N LEU A 153 2.73 1.34 16.69
CA LEU A 153 1.45 1.86 16.21
C LEU A 153 1.32 1.46 14.74
N ILE A 154 0.31 0.65 14.45
CA ILE A 154 -0.03 0.24 13.08
C ILE A 154 -1.21 1.09 12.65
N GLY A 155 -1.01 1.92 11.65
CA GLY A 155 -1.92 2.95 11.20
C GLY A 155 -2.55 2.62 9.86
N GLU A 156 -3.85 2.88 9.77
CA GLU A 156 -4.66 2.81 8.56
C GLU A 156 -5.12 4.22 8.19
N ASN A 157 -5.07 4.55 6.89
CA ASN A 157 -5.64 5.80 6.39
C ASN A 157 -7.15 5.64 6.23
N ILE A 158 -7.90 6.40 7.03
CA ILE A 158 -9.37 6.41 7.01
C ILE A 158 -9.95 7.71 6.46
N THR A 159 -9.13 8.61 5.87
CA THR A 159 -9.58 9.92 5.37
C THR A 159 -10.83 9.82 4.49
N ASN A 160 -10.84 8.90 3.51
CA ASN A 160 -11.99 8.73 2.60
C ASN A 160 -13.24 8.13 3.30
N ASN A 161 -13.04 7.41 4.40
CA ASN A 161 -14.13 6.76 5.13
C ASN A 161 -14.66 7.64 6.27
N GLN A 162 -13.90 8.66 6.70
CA GLN A 162 -14.25 9.49 7.84
C GLN A 162 -15.56 10.26 7.62
N GLU A 163 -15.74 10.88 6.45
CA GLU A 163 -17.00 11.58 6.11
C GLU A 163 -18.21 10.64 6.20
N SER A 164 -18.08 9.41 5.68
CA SER A 164 -19.15 8.42 5.74
C SER A 164 -19.42 7.98 7.19
N VAL A 165 -18.39 7.78 8.00
CA VAL A 165 -18.52 7.37 9.41
C VAL A 165 -19.16 8.48 10.24
N GLU A 166 -18.76 9.75 10.05
CA GLU A 166 -19.39 10.89 10.72
C GLU A 166 -20.83 11.09 10.26
N TYR A 167 -21.10 10.95 8.96
CA TYR A 167 -22.45 10.98 8.41
C TYR A 167 -23.35 9.91 9.01
N TYR A 168 -22.90 8.65 9.05
CA TYR A 168 -23.66 7.55 9.67
C TYR A 168 -23.79 7.70 11.19
N ARG A 169 -22.77 8.23 11.87
CA ARG A 169 -22.84 8.55 13.30
C ARG A 169 -23.90 9.61 13.56
N LYS A 170 -23.93 10.68 12.75
CA LYS A 170 -24.94 11.74 12.87
C LYS A 170 -26.34 11.21 12.61
N LEU A 171 -26.54 10.42 11.55
CA LEU A 171 -27.79 9.69 11.28
C LEU A 171 -28.24 8.78 12.43
N ALA A 172 -27.29 8.12 13.08
CA ALA A 172 -27.57 7.22 14.18
C ALA A 172 -27.93 7.97 15.46
N LEU A 173 -27.43 9.20 15.66
CA LEU A 173 -27.62 9.98 16.89
C LEU A 173 -28.72 11.04 16.76
N GLU A 174 -29.03 11.51 15.55
CA GLU A 174 -29.91 12.63 15.27
C GLU A 174 -30.94 12.27 14.19
N ASN A 175 -32.12 12.87 14.27
CA ASN A 175 -33.12 12.79 13.21
C ASN A 175 -32.74 13.73 12.07
N ASN A 176 -32.60 13.18 10.86
CA ASN A 176 -32.21 13.91 9.66
C ASN A 176 -33.11 15.11 9.29
N ILE A 177 -34.39 15.08 9.66
CA ILE A 177 -35.36 16.12 9.30
C ILE A 177 -35.33 17.26 10.32
N THR A 178 -35.25 16.93 11.61
CA THR A 178 -35.38 17.93 12.69
C THR A 178 -34.05 18.37 13.27
N GLY A 179 -32.95 17.67 12.99
CA GLY A 179 -31.64 17.89 13.62
C GLY A 179 -31.61 17.62 15.13
N LEU A 180 -32.69 17.04 15.67
CA LEU A 180 -32.81 16.75 17.09
C LEU A 180 -32.19 15.39 17.41
N PRO A 181 -31.63 15.21 18.61
CA PRO A 181 -31.11 13.92 19.05
C PRO A 181 -32.24 12.88 19.04
N ASN A 182 -31.90 11.65 18.64
CA ASN A 182 -32.82 10.54 18.70
C ASN A 182 -33.20 10.24 20.17
N ARG A 183 -34.30 9.52 20.36
CA ARG A 183 -34.81 9.24 21.72
C ARG A 183 -33.80 8.52 22.61
N ASN A 184 -33.04 7.58 22.06
CA ASN A 184 -32.09 6.76 22.81
C ASN A 184 -30.88 7.59 23.29
N TYR A 185 -30.34 8.43 22.41
CA TYR A 185 -29.22 9.31 22.70
C TYR A 185 -29.63 10.42 23.68
N LEU A 186 -30.84 10.96 23.52
CA LEU A 186 -31.41 11.90 24.48
C LEU A 186 -31.59 11.28 25.87
N GLN A 187 -32.10 10.04 25.93
CA GLN A 187 -32.31 9.33 27.19
C GLN A 187 -30.98 9.09 27.93
N ILE A 188 -29.92 8.67 27.22
CA ILE A 188 -28.57 8.49 27.79
C ILE A 188 -28.05 9.83 28.34
N LYS A 189 -28.12 10.92 27.55
CA LYS A 189 -27.66 12.24 28.00
C LYS A 189 -28.42 12.76 29.21
N LEU A 190 -29.74 12.58 29.25
CA LEU A 190 -30.55 12.98 30.40
C LEU A 190 -30.17 12.15 31.63
N GLN A 191 -29.98 10.85 31.46
CA GLN A 191 -29.54 9.98 32.54
C GLN A 191 -28.18 10.41 33.09
N ASP A 192 -27.18 10.68 32.24
CA ASP A 192 -25.88 11.22 32.66
C ASP A 192 -26.06 12.55 33.44
N LEU A 193 -26.88 13.47 32.92
CA LEU A 193 -27.10 14.79 33.52
C LEU A 193 -27.74 14.75 34.91
N PHE A 194 -28.59 13.76 35.16
CA PHE A 194 -29.29 13.59 36.44
C PHE A 194 -28.55 12.63 37.39
N SER A 195 -27.68 11.76 36.89
CA SER A 195 -26.83 10.88 37.70
C SER A 195 -25.81 11.67 38.53
N ASP A 196 -25.29 12.78 37.98
CA ASP A 196 -24.37 13.67 38.71
C ASP A 196 -25.06 14.50 39.80
N ARG A 197 -26.39 14.66 39.76
CA ARG A 197 -27.15 15.40 40.77
C ARG A 197 -27.51 14.58 42.00
N GLU A 198 -27.49 13.25 41.93
CA GLU A 198 -27.77 12.38 43.08
C GLU A 198 -26.54 12.17 43.97
N ASN A 199 -25.35 12.61 43.54
CA ASN A 199 -24.08 12.49 44.28
C ASN A 199 -23.58 13.81 44.92
N LEU A 200 -24.41 14.86 44.94
CA LEU A 200 -24.18 16.14 45.64
C LEU A 200 -25.16 16.30 46.80
#